data_AF-A0A1F6A1N8-F1
#
_entry.id   AF-A0A1F6A1N8-F1
#
_cell.length_a   1.000
_cell.length_b   1.000
_cell.length_c   1.000
_cell.angle_alpha   90.00
_cell.angle_beta   90.00
_cell.angle_gamma   90.00
#
_symmetry.space_group_name_H-M   'P 1'
#
loop_
_entity.id
_entity.type
_entity.pdbx_description
1 polymer ?
#
loop_
_entity_poly.entity_id
_entity_poly.type
_entity_poly.pdbx_seq_one_letter_code
_entity_poly.pdbx_strand_id
1 'polypeptide(L)'
;MRDKITKDKIFRTTPKVKYLNALLGRLETEYIPVLNLIIKHNSENERSIGFWSLMRIIFPVIETVATVIGKKKEDFLEQDLHVPFGHIVWEIYRHSLMHTDELRYAVYKGKTISWGAHISIEGTGHFIRRHTKLHPTTIHLDISELYFSLQKFIKNEVVKNDETPINIQVGIHFPDQESKLQKDLEELYTNY
;
A
#
# COMPACT_ATOMS: atom_id res chain seq x y z
N MET A 1 -33.40 5.25 -1.61
CA MET A 1 -32.75 3.98 -1.25
C MET A 1 -31.58 3.79 -2.20
N ARG A 2 -30.34 3.66 -1.71
CA ARG A 2 -29.23 3.17 -2.55
C ARG A 2 -29.28 1.66 -2.45
N ASP A 3 -29.71 1.00 -3.52
CA ASP A 3 -29.63 -0.45 -3.58
C ASP A 3 -28.17 -0.85 -3.38
N LYS A 4 -27.95 -1.66 -2.35
CA LYS A 4 -26.67 -2.33 -2.12
C LYS A 4 -26.52 -3.33 -3.26
N ILE A 5 -25.90 -2.89 -4.35
CA ILE A 5 -25.30 -3.78 -5.34
C ILE A 5 -24.31 -4.65 -4.57
N THR A 6 -24.73 -5.86 -4.19
CA THR A 6 -23.83 -6.90 -3.71
C THR A 6 -22.99 -7.32 -4.91
N LYS A 7 -21.84 -6.68 -5.03
CA LYS A 7 -20.81 -7.01 -6.01
C LYS A 7 -20.22 -8.37 -5.60
N ASP A 8 -20.60 -9.45 -6.30
CA ASP A 8 -19.97 -10.74 -6.04
C ASP A 8 -18.51 -10.66 -6.46
N LYS A 9 -17.62 -11.19 -5.62
CA LYS A 9 -16.18 -11.11 -5.82
C LYS A 9 -15.70 -12.37 -6.55
N ILE A 10 -14.86 -12.20 -7.58
CA ILE A 10 -14.25 -13.33 -8.28
C ILE A 10 -12.92 -13.66 -7.62
N PHE A 11 -12.72 -14.93 -7.25
CA PHE A 11 -11.52 -15.42 -6.58
C PHE A 11 -10.75 -16.41 -7.44
N ARG A 12 -9.42 -16.37 -7.32
CA ARG A 12 -8.50 -17.38 -7.85
C ARG A 12 -7.78 -18.05 -6.68
N THR A 13 -7.81 -19.37 -6.65
CA THR A 13 -7.04 -20.16 -5.69
C THR A 13 -5.62 -20.40 -6.21
N THR A 14 -4.62 -20.24 -5.35
CA THR A 14 -3.21 -20.49 -5.68
C THR A 14 -2.45 -20.89 -4.42
N PRO A 15 -1.37 -21.69 -4.52
CA PRO A 15 -0.46 -21.89 -3.39
C PRO A 15 0.13 -20.56 -2.92
N LYS A 16 0.21 -20.36 -1.59
CA LYS A 16 0.74 -19.13 -0.97
C LYS A 16 2.16 -18.82 -1.44
N VAL A 17 3.06 -19.79 -1.40
CA VAL A 17 4.45 -19.64 -1.87
C VAL A 17 4.53 -19.18 -3.33
N LYS A 18 3.68 -19.72 -4.21
CA LYS A 18 3.64 -19.34 -5.63
C LYS A 18 3.22 -17.88 -5.79
N TYR A 19 2.23 -17.43 -5.02
CA TYR A 19 1.76 -16.04 -5.07
C TYR A 19 2.82 -15.06 -4.54
N LEU A 20 3.44 -15.38 -3.41
CA LEU A 20 4.48 -14.55 -2.81
C LEU A 20 5.75 -14.50 -3.67
N ASN A 21 6.14 -15.60 -4.33
CA ASN A 21 7.22 -15.61 -5.31
C ASN A 21 6.95 -14.67 -6.49
N ALA A 22 5.74 -14.72 -7.06
CA ALA A 22 5.37 -13.83 -8.15
C ALA A 22 5.37 -12.36 -7.70
N LEU A 23 4.94 -12.09 -6.47
CA LEU A 23 4.99 -10.74 -5.91
C LEU A 23 6.44 -10.27 -5.68
N LEU A 24 7.30 -11.12 -5.14
CA LEU A 24 8.71 -10.84 -4.95
C LEU A 24 9.39 -10.51 -6.28
N GLY A 25 9.11 -11.30 -7.33
CA GLY A 25 9.59 -11.03 -8.67
C GLY A 25 9.23 -9.63 -9.14
N ARG A 26 7.98 -9.18 -8.97
CA ARG A 26 7.56 -7.81 -9.31
C ARG A 26 8.28 -6.74 -8.49
N LEU A 27 8.49 -6.95 -7.19
CA LEU A 27 9.30 -6.02 -6.39
C LEU A 27 10.69 -5.87 -7.02
N GLU A 28 11.34 -6.98 -7.33
CA GLU A 28 12.72 -7.04 -7.83
C GLU A 28 12.90 -6.62 -9.29
N THR A 29 11.89 -6.75 -10.14
CA THR A 29 12.03 -6.42 -11.57
C THR A 29 11.32 -5.13 -11.97
N GLU A 30 10.25 -4.74 -11.27
CA GLU A 30 9.45 -3.56 -11.62
C GLU A 30 9.68 -2.40 -10.65
N TYR A 31 9.73 -2.68 -9.34
CA TYR A 31 9.66 -1.59 -8.35
C TYR A 31 11.03 -1.11 -7.88
N ILE A 32 12.01 -2.01 -7.70
CA ILE A 32 13.37 -1.59 -7.34
C ILE A 32 14.02 -0.68 -8.38
N PRO A 33 13.84 -0.83 -9.72
CA PRO A 33 14.40 0.12 -10.66
C PRO A 33 13.79 1.51 -10.49
N VAL A 34 12.47 1.60 -10.25
CA VAL A 34 11.78 2.88 -10.00
C VAL A 34 12.30 3.54 -8.73
N LEU A 35 12.43 2.78 -7.64
CA LEU A 35 12.99 3.27 -6.39
C LEU A 35 14.43 3.79 -6.60
N ASN A 36 15.28 3.03 -7.29
CA ASN A 36 16.66 3.43 -7.57
C ASN A 36 16.74 4.70 -8.42
N LEU A 37 15.87 4.86 -9.42
CA LEU A 37 15.80 6.09 -10.22
C LEU A 37 15.38 7.30 -9.39
N ILE A 38 14.41 7.13 -8.49
CA ILE A 38 13.96 8.21 -7.59
C ILE A 38 15.07 8.55 -6.59
N ILE A 39 15.73 7.55 -5.99
CA ILE A 39 16.87 7.77 -5.09
C ILE A 39 17.96 8.55 -5.81
N LYS A 40 18.34 8.11 -7.03
CA LYS A 40 19.33 8.79 -7.85
C LYS A 40 18.94 10.24 -8.12
N HIS A 41 17.71 10.47 -8.60
CA HIS A 41 17.20 11.81 -8.85
C HIS A 41 17.27 12.68 -7.59
N ASN A 42 16.78 12.19 -6.46
CA ASN A 42 16.75 12.94 -5.20
C ASN A 42 18.15 13.19 -4.62
N SER A 43 19.15 12.40 -4.99
CA SER A 43 20.55 12.62 -4.61
C SER A 43 21.26 13.66 -5.48
N GLU A 44 20.80 13.83 -6.72
CA GLU A 44 21.41 14.72 -7.72
C GLU A 44 20.69 16.07 -7.86
N ASN A 45 19.49 16.22 -7.28
CA ASN A 45 18.62 17.38 -7.48
C ASN A 45 18.12 17.96 -6.16
N GLU A 46 17.99 19.29 -6.09
CA GLU A 46 17.45 19.99 -4.91
C GLU A 46 15.97 19.66 -4.66
N ARG A 47 15.20 19.44 -5.74
CA ARG A 47 13.77 19.13 -5.65
C ARG A 47 13.58 17.62 -5.60
N SER A 48 13.20 17.11 -4.42
CA SER A 48 12.84 15.69 -4.27
C SER A 48 11.52 15.35 -4.97
N ILE A 49 11.45 14.14 -5.51
CA ILE A 49 10.28 13.57 -6.19
C ILE A 49 9.93 12.18 -5.65
N GLY A 50 8.82 11.63 -6.16
CA GLY A 50 8.54 10.20 -6.07
C GLY A 50 7.82 9.76 -4.80
N PHE A 51 7.62 10.65 -3.83
CA PHE A 51 6.90 10.35 -2.58
C PHE A 51 5.55 9.66 -2.84
N TRP A 52 4.63 10.33 -3.53
CA TRP A 52 3.30 9.79 -3.75
C TRP A 52 3.29 8.55 -4.67
N SER A 53 4.19 8.52 -5.66
CA SER A 53 4.32 7.40 -6.58
C SER A 53 4.72 6.14 -5.83
N LEU A 54 5.74 6.21 -4.96
CA LEU A 54 6.20 5.06 -4.19
C LEU A 54 5.17 4.63 -3.15
N MET A 55 4.49 5.56 -2.48
CA MET A 55 3.38 5.25 -1.58
C MET A 55 2.25 4.48 -2.29
N ARG A 56 1.89 4.90 -3.50
CA ARG A 56 0.87 4.24 -4.33
C ARG A 56 1.31 2.88 -4.86
N ILE A 57 2.61 2.63 -4.95
CA ILE A 57 3.17 1.31 -5.31
C ILE A 57 3.21 0.39 -4.08
N ILE A 58 3.74 0.87 -2.96
CA ILE A 58 4.09 0.02 -1.81
C ILE A 58 2.87 -0.34 -0.95
N PHE A 59 2.01 0.62 -0.61
CA PHE A 59 0.90 0.35 0.33
C PHE A 59 -0.12 -0.68 -0.18
N PRO A 60 -0.48 -0.72 -1.49
CA PRO A 60 -1.32 -1.81 -2.00
C PRO A 60 -0.66 -3.18 -1.88
N VAL A 61 0.67 -3.24 -2.00
CA VAL A 61 1.42 -4.50 -1.78
C VAL A 61 1.39 -4.90 -0.31
N ILE A 62 1.53 -3.95 0.62
CA ILE A 62 1.41 -4.19 2.06
C ILE A 62 0.03 -4.79 2.39
N GLU A 63 -1.05 -4.20 1.89
CA GLU A 63 -2.42 -4.73 2.06
C GLU A 63 -2.57 -6.14 1.47
N THR A 64 -1.98 -6.36 0.30
CA THR A 64 -1.98 -7.67 -0.37
C THR A 64 -1.24 -8.71 0.48
N VAL A 65 -0.02 -8.43 0.93
CA VAL A 65 0.79 -9.34 1.75
C VAL A 65 0.09 -9.62 3.07
N ALA A 66 -0.39 -8.59 3.77
CA ALA A 66 -1.13 -8.73 5.02
C ALA A 66 -2.33 -9.68 4.85
N THR A 67 -3.10 -9.51 3.78
CA THR A 67 -4.23 -10.38 3.45
C THR A 67 -3.78 -11.83 3.24
N VAL A 68 -2.70 -12.04 2.46
CA VAL A 68 -2.16 -13.37 2.15
C VAL A 68 -1.69 -14.12 3.41
N ILE A 69 -1.12 -13.39 4.38
CA ILE A 69 -0.63 -13.98 5.65
C ILE A 69 -1.69 -13.98 6.75
N GLY A 70 -2.93 -13.56 6.46
CA GLY A 70 -4.02 -13.54 7.44
C GLY A 70 -3.88 -12.48 8.54
N LYS A 71 -3.13 -11.40 8.30
CA LYS A 71 -2.97 -10.27 9.22
C LYS A 71 -3.79 -9.06 8.77
N LYS A 72 -4.18 -8.23 9.73
CA LYS A 72 -4.63 -6.87 9.42
C LYS A 72 -3.43 -6.05 8.93
N LYS A 73 -3.65 -5.21 7.92
CA LYS A 73 -2.61 -4.35 7.32
C LYS A 73 -2.00 -3.35 8.30
N GLU A 74 -2.79 -2.87 9.25
CA GLU A 74 -2.36 -1.99 10.34
C GLU A 74 -1.39 -2.71 11.28
N ASP A 75 -1.71 -3.97 11.63
CA ASP A 75 -0.86 -4.81 12.47
C ASP A 75 0.41 -5.22 11.73
N PHE A 76 0.31 -5.54 10.44
CA PHE A 76 1.44 -5.90 9.59
C PHE A 76 2.43 -4.72 9.46
N LEU A 77 1.92 -3.51 9.25
CA LEU A 77 2.75 -2.29 9.25
C LEU A 77 3.52 -2.13 10.56
N GLU A 78 2.85 -2.29 11.70
CA GLU A 78 3.45 -1.98 13.01
C GLU A 78 4.39 -3.09 13.51
N GLN A 79 3.97 -4.35 13.37
CA GLN A 79 4.66 -5.49 13.98
C GLN A 79 5.74 -6.08 13.07
N ASP A 80 5.48 -6.13 11.76
CA ASP A 80 6.38 -6.80 10.80
C ASP A 80 7.23 -5.80 9.99
N LEU A 81 6.72 -4.58 9.77
CA LEU A 81 7.44 -3.51 9.05
C LEU A 81 7.91 -2.37 9.97
N HIS A 82 7.66 -2.48 11.28
CA HIS A 82 8.14 -1.55 12.31
C HIS A 82 7.72 -0.08 12.10
N VAL A 83 6.58 0.14 11.46
CA VAL A 83 5.99 1.47 11.28
C VAL A 83 5.26 1.90 12.57
N PRO A 84 5.66 2.99 13.22
CA PRO A 84 4.99 3.45 14.44
C PRO A 84 3.52 3.80 14.19
N PHE A 85 2.64 3.32 15.06
CA PHE A 85 1.21 3.56 14.98
C PHE A 85 0.62 3.17 13.61
N GLY A 86 0.77 1.91 13.22
CA GLY A 86 0.40 1.43 11.89
C GLY A 86 -1.04 1.75 11.51
N HIS A 87 -1.96 1.72 12.48
CA HIS A 87 -3.36 2.12 12.31
C HIS A 87 -3.54 3.61 11.94
N ILE A 88 -2.81 4.53 12.59
CA ILE A 88 -2.89 5.97 12.28
C ILE A 88 -2.33 6.22 10.88
N VAL A 89 -1.17 5.63 10.59
CA VAL A 89 -0.52 5.77 9.28
C VAL A 89 -1.42 5.26 8.17
N TRP A 90 -2.05 4.09 8.36
CA TRP A 90 -2.94 3.52 7.37
C TRP A 90 -4.16 4.40 7.09
N GLU A 91 -4.82 4.90 8.14
CA GLU A 91 -5.98 5.77 8.01
C GLU A 91 -5.62 7.08 7.30
N ILE A 92 -4.52 7.73 7.69
CA ILE A 92 -4.07 8.97 7.05
C ILE A 92 -3.71 8.73 5.58
N TYR A 93 -3.05 7.61 5.25
CA TYR A 93 -2.76 7.23 3.86
C TYR A 93 -4.04 7.07 3.03
N ARG A 94 -5.01 6.30 3.52
CA ARG A 94 -6.29 6.06 2.84
C ARG A 94 -7.05 7.35 2.61
N HIS A 95 -7.13 8.20 3.62
CA HIS A 95 -7.81 9.49 3.51
C HIS A 95 -7.09 10.45 2.56
N SER A 96 -5.76 10.46 2.54
CA SER A 96 -5.02 11.30 1.59
C SER A 96 -5.34 10.86 0.16
N LEU A 97 -5.24 9.57 -0.17
CA LEU A 97 -5.51 9.08 -1.52
C LEU A 97 -6.96 9.25 -1.99
N MET A 98 -7.93 9.17 -1.09
CA MET A 98 -9.35 9.25 -1.46
C MET A 98 -9.82 10.68 -1.75
N HIS A 99 -9.09 11.71 -1.33
CA HIS A 99 -9.64 13.06 -1.26
C HIS A 99 -8.76 14.17 -1.85
N THR A 100 -7.42 14.09 -1.79
CA THR A 100 -6.52 15.19 -2.22
C THR A 100 -5.08 14.75 -2.50
N ASP A 101 -4.28 15.57 -3.19
CA ASP A 101 -2.83 15.34 -3.36
C ASP A 101 -1.96 15.91 -2.22
N GLU A 102 -2.59 16.43 -1.16
CA GLU A 102 -1.93 17.00 0.01
C GLU A 102 -1.85 16.00 1.19
N LEU A 103 -0.74 16.04 1.92
CA LEU A 103 -0.56 15.28 3.16
C LEU A 103 -1.59 15.71 4.20
N ARG A 104 -2.44 14.77 4.63
CA ARG A 104 -3.43 15.01 5.69
C ARG A 104 -2.83 14.85 7.09
N TYR A 105 -3.46 15.51 8.05
CA TYR A 105 -3.17 15.37 9.48
C TYR A 105 -4.43 14.87 10.20
N ALA A 106 -4.23 14.19 11.33
CA ALA A 106 -5.29 13.81 12.25
C ALA A 106 -5.37 14.81 13.41
N VAL A 107 -6.57 15.15 13.87
CA VAL A 107 -6.78 15.98 15.06
C VAL A 107 -7.52 15.17 16.12
N TYR A 108 -6.95 15.09 17.33
CA TYR A 108 -7.57 14.45 18.48
C TYR A 108 -7.47 15.32 19.72
N LYS A 109 -8.62 15.69 20.31
CA LYS A 109 -8.70 16.57 21.50
C LYS A 109 -7.84 17.84 21.36
N GLY A 110 -7.93 18.50 20.19
CA GLY A 110 -7.17 19.73 19.89
C GLY A 110 -5.67 19.53 19.64
N LYS A 111 -5.17 18.29 19.62
CA LYS A 111 -3.80 17.96 19.23
C LYS A 111 -3.75 17.47 17.80
N THR A 112 -2.79 17.96 17.03
CA THR A 112 -2.60 17.57 15.64
C THR A 112 -1.44 16.58 15.51
N ILE A 113 -1.68 15.49 14.78
CA ILE A 113 -0.70 14.49 14.37
C ILE A 113 -0.60 14.55 12.86
N SER A 114 0.57 14.93 12.35
CA SER A 114 0.91 14.88 10.95
C SER A 114 1.66 13.59 10.63
N TRP A 115 1.86 13.36 9.36
CA TRP A 115 2.79 12.39 8.85
C TRP A 115 3.65 13.03 7.78
N GLY A 116 4.84 12.49 7.61
CA GLY A 116 5.74 12.85 6.53
C GLY A 116 6.39 11.57 6.03
N ALA A 117 6.93 11.64 4.84
CA ALA A 117 7.75 10.57 4.34
C ALA A 117 9.00 11.14 3.69
N HIS A 118 10.03 10.33 3.70
CA HIS A 118 11.31 10.62 3.11
C HIS A 118 11.83 9.35 2.45
N ILE A 119 12.80 9.55 1.57
CA ILE A 119 13.46 8.48 0.84
C ILE A 119 14.92 8.60 1.23
N SER A 120 15.46 7.61 1.93
CA SER A 120 16.87 7.59 2.31
C SER A 120 17.65 6.58 1.48
N ILE A 121 18.94 6.83 1.32
CA ILE A 121 19.87 5.90 0.63
C ILE A 121 20.24 4.74 1.55
N GLU A 122 20.36 5.00 2.86
CA GLU A 122 20.91 4.04 3.84
C GLU A 122 19.87 3.43 4.79
N GLY A 123 18.59 3.82 4.70
CA GLY A 123 17.56 3.37 5.64
C GLY A 123 17.72 4.05 7.00
N THR A 124 17.13 5.23 7.15
CA THR A 124 17.09 5.94 8.45
C THR A 124 16.02 5.40 9.40
N GLY A 125 15.16 4.52 8.90
CA GLY A 125 14.06 3.91 9.64
C GLY A 125 12.85 4.82 9.81
N HIS A 126 11.79 4.24 10.39
CA HIS A 126 10.59 4.96 10.76
C HIS A 126 10.74 5.61 12.14
N PHE A 127 10.33 6.87 12.29
CA PHE A 127 10.47 7.56 13.57
C PHE A 127 9.36 8.58 13.83
N ILE A 128 9.20 8.95 15.09
CA ILE A 128 8.25 9.98 15.52
C ILE A 128 9.03 11.24 15.87
N ARG A 129 8.75 12.33 15.16
CA ARG A 129 9.25 13.66 15.51
C ARG A 129 8.21 14.38 16.36
N ARG A 130 8.48 14.46 17.66
CA ARG A 130 7.66 15.26 18.58
C ARG A 130 8.06 16.72 18.40
N HIS A 131 7.07 17.57 18.15
CA HIS A 131 7.30 19.00 18.02
C HIS A 131 6.71 19.79 19.19
N THR A 132 7.22 21.02 19.37
CA THR A 132 6.73 21.99 20.36
C THR A 132 5.35 22.54 19.96
N LYS A 133 4.74 23.41 20.79
CA LYS A 133 3.37 23.96 20.64
C LYS A 133 3.01 24.50 19.24
N LEU A 134 3.98 24.81 18.38
CA LEU A 134 3.78 25.39 17.05
C LEU A 134 3.77 24.36 15.89
N HIS A 135 4.23 23.12 16.11
CA HIS A 135 4.16 22.10 15.06
C HIS A 135 3.53 20.80 15.58
N PRO A 136 2.77 20.10 14.72
CA PRO A 136 2.19 18.81 15.06
C PRO A 136 3.26 17.73 15.27
N THR A 137 2.96 16.74 16.12
CA THR A 137 3.75 15.51 16.17
C THR A 137 3.70 14.84 14.80
N THR A 138 4.86 14.56 14.20
CA THR A 138 4.95 13.97 12.86
C THR A 138 5.42 12.52 12.93
N ILE A 139 4.69 11.62 12.28
CA ILE A 139 5.16 10.25 12.00
C ILE A 139 5.94 10.27 10.69
N HIS A 140 7.24 9.97 10.72
CA HIS A 140 8.12 9.94 9.55
C HIS A 140 8.25 8.52 9.01
N LEU A 141 7.90 8.34 7.74
CA LEU A 141 8.04 7.08 7.01
C LEU A 141 9.24 7.14 6.07
N ASP A 142 10.24 6.30 6.32
CA ASP A 142 11.27 6.01 5.33
C ASP A 142 10.73 5.01 4.30
N ILE A 143 10.48 5.48 3.08
CA ILE A 143 9.88 4.65 2.04
C ILE A 143 10.85 3.60 1.51
N SER A 144 12.15 3.90 1.51
CA SER A 144 13.19 2.94 1.15
C SER A 144 13.22 1.81 2.17
N GLU A 145 13.22 2.14 3.48
CA GLU A 145 13.14 1.13 4.54
C GLU A 145 11.88 0.28 4.36
N LEU A 146 10.71 0.91 4.22
CA LEU A 146 9.44 0.21 4.05
C LEU A 146 9.49 -0.81 2.90
N TYR A 147 10.08 -0.42 1.77
CA TYR A 147 10.28 -1.29 0.62
C TYR A 147 11.20 -2.47 0.96
N PHE A 148 12.36 -2.22 1.56
CA PHE A 148 13.34 -3.27 1.86
C PHE A 148 12.85 -4.20 2.98
N SER A 149 12.20 -3.71 4.03
CA SER A 149 11.60 -4.54 5.07
C SER A 149 10.49 -5.43 4.48
N LEU A 150 9.66 -4.89 3.58
CA LEU A 150 8.63 -5.66 2.88
C LEU A 150 9.24 -6.74 1.97
N GLN A 151 10.25 -6.40 1.19
CA GLN A 151 10.96 -7.35 0.35
C GLN A 151 11.58 -8.47 1.19
N LYS A 152 12.26 -8.12 2.28
CA LYS A 152 12.87 -9.07 3.22
C LYS A 152 11.82 -9.98 3.85
N PHE A 153 10.68 -9.42 4.27
CA PHE A 153 9.57 -10.20 4.81
C PHE A 153 9.06 -11.24 3.80
N ILE A 154 8.80 -10.82 2.55
CA ILE A 154 8.30 -11.72 1.51
C ILE A 154 9.36 -12.80 1.20
N LYS A 155 10.65 -12.46 1.11
CA LYS A 155 11.74 -13.44 0.94
C LYS A 155 11.71 -14.50 2.03
N ASN A 156 11.56 -14.08 3.29
CA ASN A 156 11.48 -15.01 4.42
C ASN A 156 10.25 -15.91 4.34
N GLU A 157 9.08 -15.37 3.95
CA GLU A 157 7.87 -16.18 3.76
C GLU A 157 8.00 -17.16 2.60
N VAL A 158 8.64 -16.77 1.50
CA VAL A 158 8.91 -17.67 0.36
C VAL A 158 9.78 -18.85 0.78
N VAL A 159 10.82 -18.61 1.58
CA VAL A 159 11.73 -19.66 2.06
C VAL A 159 11.00 -20.72 2.91
N LYS A 160 9.90 -20.35 3.58
CA LYS A 160 9.07 -21.32 4.34
C LYS A 160 8.39 -22.36 3.43
N ASN A 161 8.35 -22.12 2.11
CA ASN A 161 7.73 -23.00 1.12
C ASN A 161 6.30 -23.45 1.48
N ASP A 162 5.50 -22.51 1.99
CA ASP A 162 4.12 -22.76 2.42
C ASP A 162 3.19 -22.92 1.21
N GLU A 163 2.77 -24.16 0.95
CA GLU A 163 1.87 -24.50 -0.15
C GLU A 163 0.38 -24.34 0.18
N THR A 164 0.04 -23.84 1.38
CA THR A 164 -1.36 -23.64 1.79
C THR A 164 -2.11 -22.85 0.73
N PRO A 165 -3.26 -23.34 0.24
CA PRO A 165 -4.04 -22.66 -0.78
C PRO A 165 -4.64 -21.38 -0.20
N ILE A 166 -4.48 -20.29 -0.93
CA ILE A 166 -5.07 -18.98 -0.61
C ILE A 166 -6.02 -18.54 -1.71
N ASN A 167 -7.08 -17.83 -1.33
CA ASN A 167 -8.07 -17.28 -2.25
C ASN A 167 -7.79 -15.79 -2.45
N ILE A 168 -7.39 -15.43 -3.67
CA ILE A 168 -7.09 -14.05 -4.05
C ILE A 168 -8.25 -13.48 -4.85
N GLN A 169 -8.78 -12.34 -4.44
CA GLN A 169 -9.76 -11.63 -5.25
C GLN A 169 -9.08 -11.09 -6.52
N VAL A 170 -9.55 -11.51 -7.69
CA VAL A 170 -9.00 -11.12 -9.01
C VAL A 170 -10.00 -10.37 -9.88
N GLY A 171 -11.26 -10.30 -9.47
CA GLY A 171 -12.30 -9.64 -10.25
C GLY A 171 -13.54 -9.33 -9.43
N ILE A 172 -14.51 -8.74 -10.13
CA ILE A 172 -15.81 -8.34 -9.59
C ILE A 172 -16.86 -8.78 -10.60
N HIS A 173 -17.90 -9.44 -10.11
CA HIS A 173 -19.13 -9.68 -10.84
C HIS A 173 -20.02 -8.43 -10.73
N PHE A 174 -20.47 -7.94 -11.87
CA PHE A 174 -21.52 -6.93 -11.90
C PHE A 174 -22.86 -7.67 -11.98
N PRO A 175 -23.79 -7.45 -11.03
CA PRO A 175 -25.06 -8.16 -11.07
C PRO A 175 -25.90 -7.72 -12.28
N ASP A 176 -26.74 -8.64 -12.76
CA ASP A 176 -27.69 -8.45 -13.87
C ASP A 176 -28.84 -7.51 -13.48
N GLN A 177 -28.50 -6.26 -13.18
CA GLN A 177 -29.47 -5.19 -13.00
C GLN A 177 -29.36 -4.23 -14.18
N GLU A 178 -30.51 -3.94 -14.81
CA GLU A 178 -30.64 -2.91 -15.84
C GLU A 178 -30.12 -1.58 -15.30
N SER A 179 -28.84 -1.35 -15.54
CA SER A 179 -28.10 -0.19 -15.09
C SER A 179 -27.36 0.36 -16.29
N LYS A 180 -27.08 1.66 -16.25
CA LYS A 180 -26.20 2.28 -17.25
C LYS A 180 -24.90 1.49 -17.43
N LEU A 181 -24.35 0.98 -16.31
CA LEU A 181 -23.14 0.16 -16.32
C LEU A 181 -23.29 -1.14 -17.11
N GLN A 182 -24.45 -1.82 -17.03
CA GLN A 182 -24.69 -3.01 -17.82
C GLN A 182 -24.69 -2.68 -19.32
N LYS A 183 -25.40 -1.62 -19.72
CA LYS A 183 -25.42 -1.16 -21.11
C LYS A 183 -24.02 -0.80 -21.61
N ASP A 184 -23.25 -0.07 -20.80
CA ASP A 184 -21.87 0.29 -21.12
C ASP A 184 -20.98 -0.97 -21.27
N LEU A 185 -21.18 -2.01 -20.44
CA LEU A 185 -20.46 -3.29 -20.55
C LEU A 185 -20.87 -4.09 -21.78
N GLU A 186 -22.17 -4.15 -22.11
CA GLU A 186 -22.69 -4.82 -23.31
C GLU A 186 -22.17 -4.15 -24.59
N GLU A 187 -22.16 -2.81 -24.65
CA GLU A 187 -21.57 -2.06 -25.76
C GLU A 187 -20.08 -2.39 -25.97
N LEU A 188 -19.30 -2.49 -24.89
CA LEU A 188 -17.89 -2.90 -24.95
C LEU A 188 -17.72 -4.30 -25.53
N TYR A 189 -18.64 -5.23 -25.23
CA TYR A 189 -18.60 -6.60 -25.74
C TYR A 189 -18.97 -6.71 -27.23
N THR A 190 -19.82 -5.83 -27.73
CA THR A 190 -20.27 -5.87 -29.14
C THR A 190 -19.35 -5.15 -30.13
N ASN A 191 -18.44 -4.29 -29.66
CA ASN A 191 -17.58 -3.45 -30.51
C ASN A 191 -16.14 -3.99 -30.69
N TYR A 192 -15.87 -5.22 -30.24
CA TYR A 192 -14.62 -5.96 -30.41
C TYR A 192 -14.91 -7.43 -30.74
#